data_AF-A0A9E1QF08-F1
#
_entry.id   AF-A0A9E1QF08-F1
#
_cell.length_a   1.000
_cell.length_b   1.000
_cell.length_c   1.000
_cell.angle_alpha   90.00
_cell.angle_beta   90.00
_cell.angle_gamma   90.00
#
_symmetry.space_group_name_H-M   'P 1'
#
loop_
_entity.id
_entity.type
_entity.pdbx_description
1 polymer ?
#
loop_
_entity_poly.entity_id
_entity_poly.type
_entity_poly.pdbx_seq_one_letter_code
_entity_poly.pdbx_strand_id
1 'polypeptide(L)' 'MEDVAIDREAMGRLAKALAFICAPDHPTTIALKAAAESGSKQDIAKARKLFLALKPADRKAAMAMLAD' A
#
# COMPACT_ATOMS: atom_id res chain seq x y z
N MET A 1 -13.04 6.44 17.35
CA MET A 1 -11.84 6.23 16.53
C MET A 1 -12.32 5.63 15.24
N GLU A 2 -12.69 6.48 14.29
CA GLU A 2 -12.95 6.02 12.92
C GLU A 2 -11.63 5.49 12.39
N ASP A 3 -11.51 4.16 12.47
CA ASP A 3 -10.53 3.39 11.73
C ASP A 3 -10.72 3.85 10.29
N VAL A 4 -9.87 4.77 9.84
CA VAL A 4 -9.76 5.12 8.42
C VAL A 4 -9.27 3.83 7.78
N ALA A 5 -10.23 2.96 7.50
CA ALA A 5 -10.03 1.71 6.81
C ALA A 5 -9.42 2.15 5.50
N ILE A 6 -8.12 1.91 5.33
CA ILE A 6 -7.55 1.96 4.00
C ILE A 6 -8.30 0.86 3.27
N ASP A 7 -9.33 1.29 2.54
CA ASP A 7 -10.30 0.41 1.93
C ASP A 7 -9.57 -0.50 0.95
N ARG A 8 -10.16 -1.67 0.67
CA ARG A 8 -9.58 -2.66 -0.25
C ARG A 8 -9.14 -1.99 -1.57
N GLU A 9 -9.93 -1.04 -2.04
CA GLU A 9 -9.66 -0.24 -3.23
C GLU A 9 -8.44 0.68 -3.07
N ALA A 10 -8.31 1.37 -1.93
CA ALA A 10 -7.15 2.23 -1.63
C ALA A 10 -5.85 1.41 -1.54
N MET A 11 -5.90 0.20 -0.97
CA MET A 11 -4.75 -0.72 -0.99
C MET A 11 -4.35 -1.12 -2.42
N GLY A 12 -5.33 -1.37 -3.29
CA GLY A 12 -5.07 -1.72 -4.69
C GLY A 12 -4.42 -0.57 -5.46
N ARG A 13 -4.86 0.67 -5.23
CA ARG A 13 -4.24 1.86 -5.83
C ARG A 13 -2.82 2.08 -5.29
N LEU A 14 -2.61 1.95 -3.97
CA LEU A 14 -1.28 2.01 -3.36
C LEU A 14 -0.34 0.95 -3.93
N ALA A 15 -0.82 -0.28 -4.14
CA ALA A 15 -0.02 -1.36 -4.74
C ALA A 15 0.43 -1.01 -6.16
N LYS A 16 -0.46 -0.46 -7.00
CA LYS A 16 -0.10 -0.03 -8.37
C LYS A 16 0.93 1.09 -8.38
N ALA A 17 0.76 2.10 -7.53
CA ALA A 17 1.73 3.19 -7.40
C ALA A 17 3.10 2.67 -6.95
N LEU A 18 3.13 1.79 -5.95
CA LEU A 18 4.39 1.19 -5.47
C LEU A 18 5.03 0.23 -6.46
N ALA A 19 4.25 -0.49 -7.27
CA ALA A 19 4.78 -1.29 -8.36
C ALA A 19 5.52 -0.42 -9.39
N PHE A 20 5.04 0.79 -9.64
CA PHE A 20 5.67 1.75 -10.54
C PHE A 20 6.95 2.37 -9.94
N ILE A 21 6.95 2.68 -8.64
CA ILE A 21 8.08 3.37 -7.97
C ILE A 21 9.19 2.39 -7.56
N CYS A 22 8.84 1.29 -6.88
CA CYS A 22 9.79 0.37 -6.27
C CYS A 22 9.97 -0.95 -7.03
N ALA A 23 9.20 -1.19 -8.09
CA ALA A 23 9.04 -2.46 -8.82
C ALA A 23 7.97 -3.42 -8.22
N PRO A 24 7.36 -4.28 -9.07
CA PRO A 24 6.30 -5.22 -8.65
C PRO A 24 6.79 -6.30 -7.68
N ASP A 25 8.08 -6.65 -7.70
CA ASP A 25 8.70 -7.64 -6.80
C ASP A 25 9.02 -7.09 -5.41
N HIS A 26 8.79 -5.79 -5.16
CA HIS A 26 9.08 -5.22 -3.86
C HIS A 26 8.13 -5.82 -2.78
N PRO A 27 8.64 -6.25 -1.61
CA PRO A 27 7.83 -6.91 -0.58
C PRO A 27 6.62 -6.08 -0.12
N THR A 28 6.76 -4.76 -0.06
CA THR A 28 5.64 -3.85 0.26
C THR A 28 4.56 -3.83 -0.83
N THR A 29 4.95 -3.88 -2.11
CA THR A 29 4.02 -3.93 -3.24
C THR A 29 3.21 -5.22 -3.21
N ILE A 30 3.89 -6.35 -2.98
CA ILE A 30 3.25 -7.66 -2.85
C ILE A 30 2.28 -7.67 -1.67
N ALA A 31 2.67 -7.12 -0.52
CA ALA A 31 1.82 -7.06 0.66
C ALA A 31 0.57 -6.18 0.44
N LEU A 32 0.71 -5.03 -0.22
CA LEU A 32 -0.42 -4.16 -0.56
C LEU A 32 -1.35 -4.82 -1.57
N LYS A 33 -0.79 -5.52 -2.57
CA LYS A 33 -1.57 -6.28 -3.55
C LYS A 33 -2.35 -7.40 -2.86
N ALA A 34 -1.68 -8.18 -2.00
CA ALA A 34 -2.33 -9.23 -1.22
C ALA A 34 -3.42 -8.67 -0.29
N ALA A 35 -3.18 -7.53 0.36
CA ALA A 35 -4.19 -6.85 1.16
C ALA A 35 -5.41 -6.40 0.33
N ALA A 36 -5.16 -5.91 -0.89
CA ALA A 36 -6.19 -5.54 -1.85
C ALA A 36 -6.95 -6.76 -2.41
N GLU A 37 -6.30 -7.91 -2.59
CA GLU A 37 -6.93 -9.13 -3.10
C GLU A 37 -7.74 -9.85 -2.01
N SER A 38 -7.12 -10.03 -0.83
CA SER A 38 -7.66 -10.74 0.34
C SER A 38 -8.77 -9.96 1.06
N GLY A 39 -8.61 -8.63 1.19
CA GLY A 39 -9.50 -7.79 2.01
C GLY A 39 -9.42 -8.10 3.52
N SER A 40 -8.49 -8.95 3.94
CA SER A 40 -8.32 -9.34 5.34
C SER A 40 -7.67 -8.23 6.16
N LYS A 41 -8.24 -7.96 7.34
CA LYS A 41 -7.70 -6.95 8.28
C LYS A 41 -6.24 -7.22 8.65
N GLN A 42 -5.82 -8.48 8.74
CA GLN A 42 -4.44 -8.86 9.01
C GLN A 42 -3.48 -8.47 7.88
N ASP A 43 -3.87 -8.68 6.62
CA ASP A 43 -3.05 -8.31 5.45
C ASP A 43 -2.98 -6.79 5.30
N ILE A 44 -4.10 -6.10 5.52
CA ILE A 44 -4.18 -4.63 5.58
C ILE A 44 -3.21 -4.08 6.63
N ALA A 45 -3.21 -4.63 7.84
CA ALA A 45 -2.31 -4.20 8.91
C ALA A 45 -0.83 -4.46 8.58
N LYS A 46 -0.51 -5.63 8.01
CA LYS A 46 0.84 -5.98 7.56
C LYS A 46 1.33 -5.05 6.45
N ALA A 47 0.51 -4.82 5.43
CA ALA A 47 0.83 -3.95 4.31
C ALA A 47 1.05 -2.50 4.77
N ARG A 48 0.21 -1.99 5.68
CA ARG A 48 0.37 -0.67 6.28
C ARG A 48 1.68 -0.56 7.08
N LYS A 49 2.04 -1.59 7.84
CA LYS A 49 3.32 -1.64 8.58
C LYS A 49 4.52 -1.60 7.63
N LEU A 50 4.48 -2.39 6.56
CA LEU A 50 5.54 -2.40 5.53
C LEU A 50 5.60 -1.06 4.78
N PHE A 51 4.46 -0.45 4.49
CA PHE A 51 4.39 0.88 3.88
C PHE A 51 5.04 1.93 4.78
N LEU A 52 4.76 1.93 6.07
CA LEU A 52 5.37 2.86 7.02
C LEU A 52 6.88 2.63 7.19
N ALA A 53 7.35 1.40 7.01
CA ALA A 53 8.77 1.04 7.06
C ALA A 53 9.55 1.44 5.79
N LEU A 54 8.88 1.78 4.69
CA LEU A 54 9.52 2.28 3.48
C LEU A 54 10.21 3.63 3.71
N LYS A 55 11.18 3.93 2.84
CA LYS A 55 11.83 5.23 2.81
C LYS A 55 10.77 6.33 2.65
N PRO A 56 10.97 7.50 3.29
CA PRO A 56 10.02 8.62 3.18
C PRO A 56 9.77 9.05 1.73
N ALA A 57 10.79 8.95 0.87
CA ALA A 57 10.70 9.27 -0.55
C ALA A 57 9.69 8.37 -1.28
N ASP A 58 9.78 7.04 -1.11
CA ASP A 58 8.91 6.07 -1.77
C ASP A 58 7.45 6.21 -1.31
N ARG A 59 7.24 6.43 0.00
CA ARG A 59 5.90 6.73 0.53
C ARG A 59 5.30 7.99 -0.06
N LYS A 60 6.09 9.06 -0.14
CA LYS A 60 5.64 10.36 -0.64
C LYS A 60 5.33 10.31 -2.13
N ALA A 61 6.14 9.60 -2.90
CA ALA A 61 5.88 9.32 -4.32
C ALA A 61 4.59 8.51 -4.50
N ALA A 62 4.39 7.45 -3.70
CA ALA A 62 3.19 6.62 -3.79
C ALA A 62 1.92 7.41 -3.40
N MET A 63 2.00 8.28 -2.39
CA MET A 63 0.90 9.18 -2.03
C MET A 63 0.65 10.26 -3.09
N ALA A 64 1.69 10.80 -3.73
CA ALA A 64 1.54 11.78 -4.80
C ALA A 64 0.79 11.19 -6.01
N MET A 65 1.05 9.93 -6.38
CA MET A 65 0.32 9.23 -7.44
C MET A 65 -1.15 8.94 -7.12
N LEU A 66 -1.59 9.09 -5.86
CA LEU A 66 -3.00 8.94 -5.46
C LEU A 66 -3.75 10.26 -5.40
N ALA A 67 -3.02 11.38 -5.37
CA ALA A 67 -3.59 12.72 -5.37
C ALA A 67 -3.86 13.24 -6.78
N ASP A 68 -3.47 12.48 -7.81
CA ASP A 68 -3.69 12.70 -9.25
C ASP A 68 -4.80 11.77 -9.76
#